data_AF-A0A957ZLW1-F1
#
_entry.id   AF-A0A957ZLW1-F1
#
_cell.length_a   1.000
_cell.length_b   1.000
_cell.length_c   1.000
_cell.angle_alpha   90.00
_cell.angle_beta   90.00
_cell.angle_gamma   90.00
#
_symmetry.space_group_name_H-M   'P 1'
#
loop_
_entity.id
_entity.type
_entity.pdbx_description
1 polymer ?
#
loop_
_entity_poly.entity_id
_entity_poly.type
_entity_poly.pdbx_seq_one_letter_code
_entity_poly.pdbx_strand_id
1 'polypeptide(L)' 'MQNNLQDWRIDDLKTVARAYQVEWRQRGTSHVVFVRADGRTLPVPARRPIKAIYIKKFIEFIMD' A
#
# COMPACT_ATOMS: atom_id res chain seq x y z
N MET A 1 -11.26 18.24 7.74
CA MET A 1 -11.69 16.83 7.78
C MET A 1 -10.49 16.00 8.24
N GLN A 2 -10.12 16.10 9.52
CA GLN A 2 -10.51 15.23 10.65
C GLN A 2 -9.50 14.08 10.86
N ASN A 3 -8.44 14.42 11.62
CA ASN A 3 -7.69 13.57 12.56
C ASN A 3 -7.35 12.12 12.13
N ASN A 4 -6.42 11.92 11.20
CA ASN A 4 -5.74 10.62 11.05
C ASN A 4 -4.42 10.67 11.82
N LEU A 5 -4.40 10.11 13.03
CA LEU A 5 -3.26 10.11 13.98
C LEU A 5 -2.02 9.33 13.50
N GLN A 6 -2.04 8.75 12.31
CA GLN A 6 -0.90 8.04 11.73
C GLN A 6 -0.75 8.54 10.30
N ASP A 7 0.27 9.37 10.05
CA ASP A 7 0.66 9.79 8.71
C ASP A 7 1.22 8.59 7.93
N TRP A 8 0.36 7.63 7.57
CA TRP A 8 0.76 6.40 6.87
C TRP A 8 1.62 6.76 5.67
N ARG A 9 2.80 6.16 5.62
CA ARG A 9 3.78 6.26 4.54
C ARG A 9 3.77 4.98 3.74
N ILE A 10 4.34 5.05 2.55
CA ILE A 10 4.43 3.86 1.70
C ILE A 10 5.27 2.75 2.34
N ASP A 11 6.25 3.11 3.18
CA ASP A 11 7.09 2.14 3.89
C ASP A 11 6.33 1.41 5.01
N ASP A 12 5.28 2.01 5.59
CA ASP A 12 4.38 1.31 6.50
C ASP A 12 3.62 0.20 5.76
N LEU A 13 3.14 0.51 4.54
CA LEU A 13 2.48 -0.50 3.69
C LEU A 13 3.45 -1.60 3.26
N LYS A 14 4.72 -1.28 2.92
CA LYS A 14 5.73 -2.30 2.62
C LYS A 14 6.02 -3.19 3.83
N THR A 15 6.04 -2.62 5.03
CA THR A 15 6.23 -3.38 6.27
C THR A 15 5.11 -4.40 6.47
N VAL A 16 3.85 -3.98 6.28
CA VAL A 16 2.70 -4.89 6.32
C VAL A 16 2.75 -5.90 5.16
N ALA A 17 3.03 -5.45 3.93
CA ALA A 17 3.13 -6.33 2.76
C ALA A 17 4.14 -7.47 2.98
N ARG A 18 5.29 -7.16 3.58
CA ARG A 18 6.31 -8.16 3.94
C ARG A 18 5.78 -9.20 4.92
N ALA A 19 4.99 -8.81 5.92
CA ALA A 19 4.39 -9.72 6.88
C ALA A 19 3.36 -10.68 6.23
N TYR A 20 2.71 -10.24 5.15
CA TYR A 20 1.71 -11.02 4.39
C TYR A 20 2.26 -11.65 3.10
N GLN A 21 3.59 -11.68 2.91
CA GLN A 21 4.24 -12.21 1.71
C GLN A 21 3.74 -11.60 0.39
N VAL A 22 3.36 -10.32 0.43
CA VAL A 22 2.97 -9.53 -0.74
C VAL A 22 4.19 -8.82 -1.30
N GLU A 23 4.51 -9.09 -2.55
CA GLU A 23 5.61 -8.47 -3.27
C GLU A 23 5.26 -7.05 -3.71
N TRP A 24 6.25 -6.22 -4.01
CA TRP A 24 6.01 -4.91 -4.60
C TRP A 24 7.10 -4.50 -5.57
N ARG A 25 6.75 -3.57 -6.46
CA ARG A 25 7.69 -2.95 -7.41
C ARG A 25 7.50 -1.44 -7.48
N GLN A 26 8.60 -0.72 -7.62
CA GLN A 26 8.62 0.72 -7.85
C GLN A 26 9.74 1.06 -8.84
N ARG A 27 9.39 1.43 -10.07
CA ARG A 27 10.36 1.72 -11.14
C ARG A 27 10.51 3.23 -11.35
N GLY A 28 11.08 3.93 -10.36
CA GLY A 28 11.30 5.38 -10.42
C GLY A 28 10.01 6.22 -10.53
N THR A 29 8.83 5.61 -10.34
CA THR A 29 7.54 6.29 -10.41
C THR A 29 7.07 6.72 -9.02
N SER A 30 6.08 7.62 -9.00
CA SER A 30 5.39 8.05 -7.79
C SER A 30 4.47 6.97 -7.18
N HIS A 31 4.37 5.79 -7.78
CA HIS A 31 3.49 4.72 -7.32
C HIS A 31 4.30 3.47 -6.97
N VAL A 32 3.90 2.81 -5.89
CA VAL A 32 4.32 1.45 -5.58
C VAL A 32 3.20 0.52 -6.03
N VAL A 33 3.56 -0.53 -6.77
CA VAL A 33 2.60 -1.55 -7.20
C VAL A 33 2.83 -2.78 -6.34
N PHE A 34 1.86 -3.10 -5.47
CA PHE A 34 1.82 -4.34 -4.72
C PHE A 34 1.31 -5.47 -5.62
N VAL A 35 1.86 -6.67 -5.46
CA VAL A 35 1.61 -7.84 -6.30
C VAL A 35 1.39 -9.05 -5.39
N ARG A 36 0.24 -9.68 -5.54
CA ARG A 36 -0.11 -10.91 -4.83
C ARG A 36 0.33 -12.14 -5.61
N ALA A 37 0.39 -13.27 -4.90
CA ALA A 37 0.71 -14.57 -5.48
C ALA A 37 -0.27 -15.01 -6.59
N ASP A 38 -1.52 -14.55 -6.54
CA ASP A 38 -2.54 -14.79 -7.57
C ASP A 38 -2.41 -13.88 -8.82
N GLY A 39 -1.40 -13.01 -8.84
CA GLY A 39 -1.13 -12.08 -9.93
C GLY A 39 -1.94 -10.77 -9.87
N ARG A 40 -2.84 -10.60 -8.89
CA ARG A 40 -3.54 -9.32 -8.69
C ARG A 40 -2.57 -8.25 -8.27
N THR A 41 -2.85 -7.01 -8.68
CA THR A 41 -1.98 -5.88 -8.38
C THR A 41 -2.75 -4.69 -7.83
N LEU A 42 -2.12 -3.97 -6.90
CA LEU A 42 -2.66 -2.74 -6.32
C LEU A 42 -1.62 -1.60 -6.44
N PRO A 43 -1.85 -0.62 -7.32
CA PRO A 43 -1.03 0.59 -7.36
C PRO A 43 -1.43 1.57 -6.25
N VAL A 44 -0.45 2.00 -5.46
CA VAL A 44 -0.62 2.98 -4.37
C VAL A 44 0.31 4.18 -4.60
N PRO A 45 -0.21 5.42 -4.57
CA PRO A 45 0.64 6.61 -4.69
C PRO A 45 1.52 6.76 -3.46
N ALA A 46 2.83 6.86 -3.65
CA ALA A 46 3.83 6.93 -2.58
C ALA A 46 4.10 8.36 -2.06
N ARG A 47 3.52 9.40 -2.69
CA ARG A 47 3.69 10.80 -2.26
C ARG A 47 2.69 11.16 -1.15
N ARG A 48 3.24 11.56 0.01
CA ARG A 48 2.69 12.25 1.21
C ARG A 48 1.19 12.12 1.55
N PRO A 49 0.90 12.04 2.86
CA PRO A 49 0.44 10.82 3.53
C PRO A 49 -0.50 9.99 2.66
N ILE A 50 -0.40 8.67 2.77
CA ILE A 50 -1.27 7.77 2.04
C ILE A 50 -2.72 8.05 2.47
N LYS A 51 -3.56 8.46 1.52
CA LYS A 51 -4.97 8.73 1.81
C LYS A 51 -5.62 7.46 2.35
N ALA A 52 -6.49 7.60 3.36
CA ALA A 52 -7.16 6.49 4.02
C ALA A 52 -7.86 5.51 3.04
N ILE A 53 -8.35 5.99 1.89
CA ILE A 53 -8.93 5.13 0.86
C ILE A 53 -7.95 4.08 0.32
N TYR A 54 -6.66 4.42 0.17
CA TYR A 54 -5.64 3.47 -0.26
C TYR A 54 -5.27 2.50 0.86
N ILE A 55 -5.35 2.91 2.12
CA ILE A 55 -5.18 2.01 3.26
C ILE A 55 -6.28 0.95 3.26
N LYS A 56 -7.54 1.37 3.09
CA LYS A 56 -8.68 0.44 3.01
C LYS A 56 -8.53 -0.54 1.85
N LYS A 57 -8.21 -0.04 0.65
CA LYS A 57 -7.95 -0.89 -0.52
C LYS A 57 -6.79 -1.85 -0.30
N PHE A 58 -5.74 -1.41 0.38
CA PHE A 58 -4.59 -2.26 0.69
C PHE A 58 -4.94 -3.36 1.70
N ILE A 59 -5.71 -3.03 2.74
CA ILE A 59 -6.23 -3.98 3.72
C ILE A 59 -7.13 -5.03 3.05
N GLU A 60 -8.08 -4.60 2.21
CA GLU A 60 -8.90 -5.51 1.40
C GLU A 60 -8.04 -6.37 0.49
N PHE A 61 -7.05 -5.76 -0.16
CA PHE A 61 -6.14 -6.46 -1.07
C PHE A 61 -5.34 -7.55 -0.37
N ILE A 62 -4.88 -7.39 0.88
CA ILE A 62 -4.07 -8.42 1.56
C ILE A 62 -4.89 -9.51 2.27
N MET A 63 -6.20 -9.30 2.48
CA MET A 63 -7.06 -10.23 3.23
C MET A 63 -8.07 -11.02 2.38
N ASP A 64 -8.39 -10.57 1.17
CA ASP A 64 -9.13 -11.37 0.17
C ASP A 64 -8.31 -12.57 -0.32
#